data_AF-A0A645IVB5-F1
#
_entry.id   AF-A0A645IVB5-F1
#
_cell.length_a   1.000
_cell.length_b   1.000
_cell.length_c   1.000
_cell.angle_alpha   90.00
_cell.angle_beta   90.00
_cell.angle_gamma   90.00
#
_symmetry.space_group_name_H-M   'P 1'
#
loop_
_entity.id
_entity.type
_entity.pdbx_description
1 polymer ?
#
loop_
_entity_poly.entity_id
_entity_poly.type
_entity_poly.pdbx_seq_one_letter_code
_entity_poly.pdbx_strand_id
1 'polypeptide(L)'
;MLFDVGGSMDSYIAECEKLFSAAKTEFKTLEYFYFHNCLYDYVWKDNIRRSNTRMNTWDLFNTYGRDYRVIVVGDASMAPYELNSVGGSVEHMNDEAGNVWLQRLRQHFEKTAWLNPEQDSYWHYTHTIGQIKQIFEDHMYPMTLKGVEDMTKYLAR
;
A
#
# COMPACT_ATOMS: atom_id res chain seq x y z
N MET A 1 -5.94 -6.07 -1.68
CA MET A 1 -5.37 -5.18 -0.65
C MET A 1 -3.87 -5.41 -0.57
N LEU A 2 -3.09 -4.35 -0.42
CA LEU A 2 -1.64 -4.40 -0.23
C LEU A 2 -1.32 -3.83 1.15
N PHE A 3 -0.68 -4.60 2.01
CA PHE A 3 -0.34 -4.20 3.37
C PHE A 3 1.16 -3.96 3.49
N ASP A 4 1.52 -2.78 3.97
CA ASP A 4 2.88 -2.52 4.42
C ASP A 4 3.14 -3.24 5.75
N VAL A 5 4.30 -3.88 5.87
CA VAL A 5 4.69 -4.64 7.06
C VAL A 5 6.11 -4.31 7.48
N GLY A 6 6.33 -4.16 8.78
CA GLY A 6 7.63 -3.91 9.40
C GLY A 6 7.91 -2.43 9.64
N GLY A 7 8.93 -2.15 10.47
CA GLY A 7 9.33 -0.78 10.79
C GLY A 7 8.27 -0.07 11.63
N SER A 8 7.89 1.14 11.22
CA SER A 8 6.88 1.96 11.90
C SER A 8 5.47 1.37 11.87
N MET A 9 5.20 0.43 10.95
CA MET A 9 3.92 -0.28 10.86
C MET A 9 3.65 -1.25 12.02
N ASP A 10 4.66 -1.64 12.80
CA ASP A 10 4.49 -2.58 13.92
C ASP A 10 3.48 -2.06 14.97
N SER A 11 3.39 -0.74 15.13
CA SER A 11 2.43 -0.10 16.04
C SER A 11 0.97 -0.19 15.57
N TYR A 12 0.73 -0.55 14.31
CA TYR A 12 -0.57 -0.53 13.65
C TYR A 12 -1.09 -1.91 13.25
N ILE A 13 -0.36 -2.98 13.60
CA ILE A 13 -0.72 -4.36 13.23
C ILE A 13 -2.14 -4.71 13.71
N ALA A 14 -2.49 -4.37 14.95
CA ALA A 14 -3.79 -4.70 15.52
C ALA A 14 -4.96 -3.98 14.80
N GLU A 15 -4.76 -2.73 14.40
CA GLU A 15 -5.71 -1.94 13.62
C GLU A 15 -5.86 -2.51 12.21
N CYS A 16 -4.75 -2.83 11.54
CA CYS A 16 -4.75 -3.47 10.23
C CYS A 16 -5.44 -4.84 10.24
N GLU A 17 -5.25 -5.66 11.28
CA GLU A 17 -5.91 -6.96 11.44
C GLU A 17 -7.43 -6.81 11.61
N LYS A 18 -7.89 -5.83 12.40
CA LYS A 18 -9.32 -5.53 12.57
C LYS A 18 -9.93 -5.07 11.27
N LEU A 19 -9.28 -4.15 10.56
CA LEU A 19 -9.70 -3.68 9.25
C LEU A 19 -9.81 -4.83 8.26
N PHE A 20 -8.79 -5.68 8.19
CA PHE A 20 -8.77 -6.82 7.28
C PHE A 20 -9.89 -7.81 7.58
N SER A 21 -10.12 -8.10 8.88
CA SER A 21 -11.20 -8.98 9.32
C SER A 21 -12.57 -8.46 8.90
N ALA A 22 -12.82 -7.15 9.06
CA ALA A 22 -14.05 -6.50 8.62
C ALA A 22 -14.18 -6.47 7.09
N ALA A 23 -13.10 -6.16 6.36
CA ALA A 23 -13.12 -6.14 4.90
C ALA A 23 -13.44 -7.53 4.32
N LYS A 24 -12.89 -8.60 4.91
CA LYS A 24 -13.09 -9.98 4.44
C LYS A 24 -14.56 -10.42 4.51
N THR A 25 -15.34 -9.89 5.45
CA THR A 25 -16.77 -10.20 5.56
C THR A 25 -17.62 -9.43 4.56
N GLU A 26 -17.18 -8.24 4.14
CA GLU A 26 -17.93 -7.36 3.23
C GLU A 26 -17.66 -7.67 1.75
N PHE A 27 -16.45 -8.13 1.40
CA PHE A 27 -16.07 -8.36 -0.01
C PHE A 27 -16.16 -9.85 -0.39
N LYS A 28 -16.93 -10.15 -1.46
CA LYS A 28 -17.07 -11.51 -2.01
C LYS A 28 -15.75 -12.11 -2.53
N THR A 29 -14.85 -11.27 -3.04
CA THR A 29 -13.53 -11.66 -3.52
C THR A 29 -12.52 -10.65 -3.00
N LEU A 30 -11.70 -11.09 -2.06
CA LEU A 30 -10.67 -10.26 -1.42
C LEU A 30 -9.34 -11.00 -1.48
N GLU A 31 -8.45 -10.53 -2.34
CA GLU A 31 -7.04 -10.96 -2.35
C GLU A 31 -6.20 -9.96 -1.58
N TYR A 32 -5.20 -10.45 -0.86
CA TYR A 32 -4.30 -9.62 -0.08
C TYR A 32 -2.85 -10.05 -0.25
N PHE A 33 -1.97 -9.05 -0.18
CA PHE A 33 -0.53 -9.22 -0.25
C PHE A 33 0.14 -8.24 0.70
N TYR A 34 1.39 -8.54 1.04
CA TYR A 34 2.25 -7.75 1.90
C TYR A 34 3.44 -7.20 1.10
N PHE A 35 3.95 -6.03 1.48
CA PHE A 35 5.20 -5.44 1.00
C PHE A 35 5.93 -4.77 2.17
N HIS A 36 7.21 -4.40 2.01
CA HIS A 36 8.00 -3.80 3.09
C HIS A 36 8.41 -2.36 2.73
N ASN A 37 7.93 -1.39 3.48
CA ASN A 37 8.08 0.07 3.36
C ASN A 37 7.51 0.65 2.05
N CYS A 38 7.93 0.15 0.89
CA CYS A 38 7.40 0.56 -0.41
C CYS A 38 7.18 -0.65 -1.32
N LEU A 39 6.26 -0.51 -2.27
CA LEU A 39 6.10 -1.49 -3.33
C LEU A 39 7.30 -1.43 -4.27
N TYR A 40 7.96 -2.57 -4.47
CA TYR A 40 9.07 -2.75 -5.42
C TYR A 40 8.78 -3.96 -6.32
N ASP A 41 9.79 -4.79 -6.56
CA ASP A 41 9.76 -5.93 -7.48
C ASP A 41 8.92 -7.11 -6.99
N TYR A 42 8.63 -7.18 -5.68
CA TYR A 42 7.97 -8.31 -5.08
C TYR A 42 6.92 -7.93 -4.03
N VAL A 43 5.94 -8.82 -3.90
CA VAL A 43 4.96 -8.86 -2.81
C VAL A 43 4.92 -10.27 -2.21
N TRP A 44 4.39 -10.40 -0.99
CA TRP A 44 4.28 -11.69 -0.29
C TRP A 44 2.83 -12.02 0.05
N LYS A 45 2.47 -13.30 0.08
CA LYS A 45 1.17 -13.76 0.60
C LYS A 45 1.14 -14.00 2.12
N ASP A 46 2.30 -13.98 2.77
CA ASP A 46 2.47 -14.17 4.22
C ASP A 46 3.23 -12.96 4.82
N ASN A 47 2.80 -12.52 6.00
CA ASN A 47 3.42 -11.44 6.76
C ASN A 47 4.85 -11.79 7.20
N ILE A 48 5.18 -13.09 7.38
CA ILE A 48 6.55 -13.52 7.72
C ILE A 48 7.52 -13.37 6.52
N ARG A 49 7.06 -12.85 5.38
CA ARG A 49 7.84 -12.58 4.16
C ARG A 49 8.69 -13.76 3.68
N ARG A 50 8.19 -14.98 3.89
CA ARG A 50 8.93 -16.20 3.51
C ARG A 50 9.17 -16.22 2.01
N SER A 51 10.39 -16.53 1.60
CA SER A 51 10.82 -16.53 0.19
C SER A 51 9.95 -17.40 -0.73
N ASN A 52 9.32 -18.44 -0.19
CA ASN A 52 8.42 -19.35 -0.92
C ASN A 52 7.02 -18.77 -1.19
N THR A 53 6.65 -17.66 -0.57
CA THR A 53 5.37 -16.96 -0.78
C THR A 53 5.53 -15.66 -1.58
N ARG A 54 6.74 -15.43 -2.09
CA ARG A 54 7.10 -14.24 -2.87
C ARG A 54 6.52 -14.32 -4.27
N MET A 55 5.86 -13.26 -4.71
CA MET A 55 5.28 -13.08 -6.03
C MET A 55 5.87 -11.82 -6.67
N ASN A 56 6.18 -11.85 -7.96
CA ASN A 56 6.66 -10.65 -8.65
C ASN A 56 5.51 -9.64 -8.79
N THR A 57 5.78 -8.36 -8.58
CA THR A 57 4.78 -7.29 -8.74
C THR A 57 4.24 -7.22 -10.17
N TRP A 58 5.06 -7.55 -11.18
CA TRP A 58 4.59 -7.72 -12.56
C TRP A 58 3.59 -8.86 -12.70
N ASP A 59 3.81 -10.00 -12.03
CA ASP A 59 2.84 -11.10 -12.04
C ASP A 59 1.54 -10.66 -11.40
N LEU A 60 1.59 -9.80 -10.38
CA LEU A 60 0.40 -9.21 -9.77
C LEU A 60 -0.38 -8.36 -10.79
N PHE A 61 0.30 -7.51 -11.55
CA PHE A 61 -0.35 -6.72 -12.62
C PHE A 61 -0.89 -7.59 -13.75
N ASN A 62 -0.23 -8.70 -14.09
CA ASN A 62 -0.68 -9.62 -15.13
C ASN A 62 -1.85 -10.52 -14.68
N THR A 63 -1.91 -10.85 -13.39
CA THR A 63 -2.95 -11.71 -12.81
C THR A 63 -4.25 -10.96 -12.58
N TYR A 64 -4.17 -9.70 -12.14
CA TYR A 64 -5.34 -8.90 -11.78
C TYR A 64 -5.62 -7.81 -12.82
N GLY A 65 -6.82 -7.86 -13.38
CA GLY A 65 -7.31 -6.91 -14.37
C GLY A 65 -7.44 -5.48 -13.82
N ARG A 66 -7.55 -4.51 -14.74
CA ARG A 66 -7.63 -3.09 -14.41
C ARG A 66 -8.90 -2.71 -13.61
N ASP A 67 -9.93 -3.55 -13.69
CA ASP A 67 -11.23 -3.42 -13.02
C ASP A 67 -11.14 -3.67 -11.50
N TYR A 68 -10.09 -4.34 -11.03
CA TYR A 68 -9.84 -4.53 -9.62
C TYR A 68 -9.67 -3.19 -8.89
N ARG A 69 -10.26 -3.12 -7.69
CA ARG A 69 -10.07 -2.02 -6.76
C ARG A 69 -8.89 -2.33 -5.84
N VAL A 70 -7.93 -1.42 -5.79
CA VAL A 70 -6.73 -1.61 -4.96
C VAL A 70 -6.73 -0.65 -3.79
N ILE A 71 -6.60 -1.22 -2.60
CA ILE A 71 -6.37 -0.48 -1.36
C ILE A 71 -4.97 -0.83 -0.90
N VAL A 72 -4.13 0.19 -0.75
CA VAL A 72 -2.83 0.09 -0.10
C VAL A 72 -2.99 0.56 1.34
N VAL A 73 -2.44 -0.17 2.30
CA VAL A 73 -2.53 0.12 3.74
C VAL A 73 -1.11 0.23 4.27
N GLY A 74 -0.73 1.42 4.74
CA GLY A 74 0.62 1.69 5.25
C GLY A 74 0.75 3.12 5.76
N ASP A 75 1.71 3.38 6.65
CA ASP A 75 1.94 4.70 7.25
C ASP A 75 2.54 5.71 6.27
N ALA A 76 3.05 5.25 5.12
CA ALA A 76 3.74 6.05 4.11
C ALA A 76 4.97 6.81 4.66
N SER A 77 5.45 6.40 5.83
CA SER A 77 6.57 7.01 6.54
C SER A 77 7.84 6.22 6.26
N MET A 78 8.68 6.78 5.40
CA MET A 78 9.95 6.16 5.02
C MET A 78 11.00 7.24 4.77
N ALA A 79 12.27 6.86 4.74
CA ALA A 79 13.31 7.78 4.34
C ALA A 79 13.14 8.12 2.84
N PRO A 80 13.38 9.39 2.42
CA PRO A 80 13.17 9.79 1.03
C PRO A 80 13.95 8.97 -0.01
N TYR A 81 15.08 8.37 0.37
CA TYR A 81 15.85 7.50 -0.51
C TYR A 81 15.17 6.14 -0.75
N GLU A 82 14.41 5.62 0.21
CA GLU A 82 13.64 4.37 0.05
C GLU A 82 12.60 4.57 -1.07
N LEU A 83 11.93 5.72 -1.09
CA LEU A 83 10.95 6.01 -2.13
C LEU A 83 11.55 6.41 -3.49
N ASN A 84 12.58 7.26 -3.50
CA ASN A 84 12.99 7.97 -4.72
C ASN A 84 14.28 7.44 -5.37
N SER A 85 14.96 6.47 -4.79
CA SER A 85 16.26 5.97 -5.29
C SER A 85 16.23 4.51 -5.75
N VAL A 86 17.02 4.23 -6.78
CA VAL A 86 17.42 2.86 -7.15
C VAL A 86 18.24 2.28 -5.98
N GLY A 87 17.97 1.03 -5.59
CA GLY A 87 18.56 0.43 -4.39
C GLY A 87 18.01 0.97 -3.06
N GLY A 88 16.89 1.71 -3.08
CA GLY A 88 16.21 2.20 -1.88
C GLY A 88 15.53 1.11 -1.02
N SER A 89 15.32 -0.09 -1.56
CA SER A 89 14.77 -1.21 -0.81
C SER A 89 15.73 -1.65 0.30
N VAL A 90 15.18 -1.86 1.50
CA VAL A 90 15.94 -2.34 2.67
C VAL A 90 16.26 -3.83 2.57
N GLU A 91 15.46 -4.59 1.81
CA GLU A 91 15.57 -6.05 1.72
C GLU A 91 16.52 -6.51 0.60
N HIS A 92 16.69 -5.71 -0.46
CA HIS A 92 17.48 -6.06 -1.64
C HIS A 92 17.82 -4.83 -2.48
N MET A 93 18.78 -4.95 -3.41
CA MET A 93 18.98 -3.91 -4.43
C MET A 93 17.89 -3.99 -5.50
N ASN A 94 16.97 -3.03 -5.50
CA ASN A 94 15.93 -2.86 -6.52
C ASN A 94 16.46 -2.06 -7.72
N ASP A 95 16.09 -2.48 -8.93
CA ASP A 95 16.54 -1.86 -10.19
C ASP A 95 15.78 -0.56 -10.51
N GLU A 96 14.57 -0.38 -9.97
CA GLU A 96 13.72 0.80 -10.16
C GLU A 96 13.26 1.39 -8.82
N ALA A 97 13.20 2.72 -8.72
CA ALA A 97 12.77 3.42 -7.51
C ALA A 97 11.31 3.10 -7.11
N GLY A 98 11.01 3.14 -5.82
CA GLY A 98 9.69 2.79 -5.28
C GLY A 98 8.54 3.67 -5.82
N ASN A 99 8.81 4.95 -6.04
CA ASN A 99 7.85 5.88 -6.64
C ASN A 99 7.41 5.43 -8.06
N VAL A 100 8.31 4.83 -8.85
CA VAL A 100 7.99 4.28 -10.19
C VAL A 100 7.00 3.14 -10.07
N TRP A 101 7.20 2.24 -9.10
CA TRP A 101 6.29 1.13 -8.85
C TRP A 101 4.91 1.56 -8.35
N LEU A 102 4.84 2.56 -7.47
CA LEU A 102 3.57 3.13 -7.01
C LEU A 102 2.82 3.85 -8.15
N GLN A 103 3.52 4.61 -8.99
CA GLN A 103 2.94 5.22 -10.19
C GLN A 103 2.41 4.15 -11.15
N ARG A 104 3.17 3.08 -11.37
CA ARG A 104 2.78 1.95 -12.22
C ARG A 104 1.52 1.26 -11.68
N LEU A 105 1.44 1.04 -10.37
CA LEU A 105 0.24 0.51 -9.72
C LEU A 105 -0.98 1.42 -9.96
N ARG A 106 -0.82 2.74 -9.77
CA ARG A 106 -1.87 3.74 -9.99
C ARG A 106 -2.35 3.80 -11.44
N GLN A 107 -1.45 3.60 -12.41
CA GLN A 107 -1.76 3.63 -13.85
C GLN A 107 -2.39 2.32 -14.34
N HIS A 108 -2.05 1.20 -13.71
CA HIS A 108 -2.58 -0.12 -14.05
C HIS A 108 -4.04 -0.27 -13.62
N PHE A 109 -4.35 -0.01 -12.35
CA PHE A 109 -5.70 -0.17 -11.82
C PHE A 109 -6.50 1.13 -11.92
N GLU A 110 -7.77 1.05 -12.31
CA GLU A 110 -8.62 2.25 -12.48
C GLU A 110 -8.84 3.02 -11.18
N LYS A 111 -8.89 2.29 -10.06
CA LYS A 111 -9.25 2.82 -8.75
C LYS A 111 -8.30 2.28 -7.69
N THR A 112 -7.42 3.16 -7.26
CA THR A 112 -6.45 2.89 -6.20
C THR A 112 -6.61 3.92 -5.10
N ALA A 113 -6.58 3.47 -3.84
CA ALA A 113 -6.59 4.33 -2.67
C ALA A 113 -5.50 3.90 -1.69
N TRP A 114 -5.00 4.86 -0.93
CA TRP A 114 -4.07 4.62 0.18
C TRP A 114 -4.79 4.88 1.51
N LEU A 115 -4.71 3.95 2.44
CA LEU A 115 -5.26 4.07 3.78
C LEU A 115 -4.11 4.17 4.78
N ASN A 116 -3.96 5.33 5.39
CA ASN A 116 -2.84 5.64 6.26
C ASN A 116 -3.26 5.64 7.74
N PRO A 117 -2.66 4.79 8.60
CA PRO A 117 -2.94 4.75 10.03
C PRO A 117 -2.34 5.92 10.83
N GLU A 118 -1.38 6.65 10.28
CA GLU A 118 -0.85 7.87 10.89
C GLU A 118 -1.93 8.94 11.00
N GLN A 119 -1.88 9.73 12.07
CA GLN A 119 -2.86 10.81 12.25
C GLN A 119 -2.66 11.87 11.16
N ASP A 120 -3.74 12.26 10.50
CA ASP A 120 -3.75 13.21 9.36
C ASP A 120 -3.02 14.54 9.67
N SER A 121 -3.09 14.99 10.93
CA SER A 121 -2.35 16.18 11.38
C SER A 121 -0.83 16.05 11.22
N TYR A 122 -0.29 14.82 11.27
CA TYR A 122 1.15 14.57 11.11
C TYR A 122 1.61 14.47 9.66
N TRP A 123 0.70 14.26 8.70
CA TRP A 123 1.07 13.98 7.32
C TRP A 123 1.89 15.10 6.66
N HIS A 124 1.67 16.35 7.08
CA HIS A 124 2.37 17.52 6.57
C HIS A 124 3.83 17.60 7.01
N TYR A 125 4.21 16.87 8.07
CA TYR A 125 5.57 16.87 8.61
C TYR A 125 6.45 15.79 7.97
N THR A 126 5.85 14.76 7.36
CA THR A 126 6.59 13.67 6.72
C THR A 126 6.54 13.83 5.20
N HIS A 127 7.70 14.11 4.60
CA HIS A 127 7.80 14.40 3.17
C HIS A 127 7.27 13.27 2.28
N THR A 128 7.58 12.00 2.61
CA THR A 128 7.16 10.84 1.82
C THR A 128 5.65 10.62 1.84
N ILE A 129 4.96 10.95 2.95
CA ILE A 129 3.50 10.91 3.02
C ILE A 129 2.92 11.87 1.98
N GLY A 130 3.45 13.10 1.90
CA GLY A 130 3.06 14.07 0.88
C GLY A 130 3.29 13.59 -0.55
N GLN A 131 4.46 12.99 -0.83
CA GLN A 131 4.76 12.43 -2.15
C GLN A 131 3.83 11.28 -2.53
N ILE A 132 3.58 10.34 -1.62
CA ILE A 132 2.68 9.21 -1.85
C ILE A 132 1.24 9.72 -2.06
N LYS A 133 0.79 10.69 -1.26
CA LYS A 133 -0.52 11.33 -1.45
C LYS A 133 -0.67 11.93 -2.84
N GLN A 134 0.38 12.58 -3.37
CA GLN A 134 0.39 13.10 -4.74
C GLN A 134 0.36 11.99 -5.80
N ILE A 135 1.12 10.90 -5.61
CA ILE A 135 1.11 9.74 -6.52
C ILE A 135 -0.30 9.13 -6.60
N PHE A 136 -1.03 9.12 -5.48
CA PHE A 136 -2.41 8.64 -5.40
C PHE A 136 -3.45 9.72 -5.71
N GLU A 137 -3.05 10.89 -6.24
CA GLU A 137 -3.95 11.98 -6.65
C GLU A 137 -4.91 12.41 -5.53
N ASP A 138 -4.38 12.60 -4.32
CA ASP A 138 -5.12 12.94 -3.10
C ASP A 138 -6.11 11.86 -2.62
N HIS A 139 -6.12 10.67 -3.21
CA HIS A 139 -6.87 9.50 -2.72
C HIS A 139 -6.12 8.74 -1.62
N MET A 140 -5.55 9.49 -0.67
CA MET A 140 -5.04 8.98 0.61
C MET A 140 -6.01 9.36 1.72
N TYR A 141 -6.43 8.38 2.52
CA TYR A 141 -7.45 8.52 3.54
C TYR A 141 -6.90 8.08 4.90
N PRO A 142 -7.26 8.76 6.00
CA PRO A 142 -6.86 8.34 7.34
C PRO A 142 -7.61 7.08 7.76
N MET A 143 -6.97 6.21 8.54
CA MET A 143 -7.59 5.00 9.10
C MET A 143 -8.55 5.31 10.25
N THR A 144 -9.58 6.10 9.93
CA THR A 144 -10.70 6.45 10.79
C THR A 144 -11.99 5.96 10.14
N LEU A 145 -13.08 5.87 10.91
CA LEU A 145 -14.39 5.49 10.36
C LEU A 145 -14.77 6.35 9.15
N LYS A 146 -14.58 7.67 9.27
CA LYS A 146 -14.87 8.63 8.19
C LYS A 146 -13.95 8.41 6.98
N GLY A 147 -12.64 8.24 7.21
CA GLY A 147 -11.69 8.03 6.11
C GLY A 147 -11.97 6.73 5.34
N VAL A 148 -12.34 5.65 6.04
CA VAL A 148 -12.77 4.39 5.42
C VAL A 148 -14.07 4.56 4.62
N GLU A 149 -15.03 5.32 5.14
CA GLU A 149 -16.28 5.63 4.43
C GLU A 149 -16.02 6.42 3.14
N ASP A 150 -15.20 7.47 3.22
CA ASP A 150 -14.85 8.32 2.08
C ASP A 150 -14.05 7.53 1.01
N MET A 151 -13.10 6.71 1.45
CA MET A 151 -12.37 5.77 0.58
C MET A 151 -13.33 4.83 -0.14
N THR A 152 -14.26 4.22 0.59
CA THR A 152 -15.21 3.25 0.02
C THR A 152 -16.13 3.92 -1.02
N LYS A 153 -16.61 5.14 -0.74
CA LYS A 153 -17.38 5.94 -1.71
C LYS A 153 -16.59 6.21 -2.99
N TYR A 154 -15.29 6.50 -2.89
CA TYR A 154 -14.45 6.72 -4.06
C TYR A 154 -14.26 5.44 -4.90
N LEU A 155 -14.02 4.30 -4.24
CA LEU A 155 -13.80 3.01 -4.91
C LEU A 155 -15.07 2.41 -5.53
N ALA A 156 -16.25 2.73 -4.98
CA ALA A 156 -17.54 2.28 -5.48
C ALA A 156 -18.03 3.04 -6.72
N ARG A 157 -17.49 4.24 -6.97
CA ARG A 157 -17.75 5.03 -8.19
C ARG A 157 -16.89 4.53 -9.34
#